data_AF-A0A957CNJ0-F1
#
_entry.id   AF-A0A957CNJ0-F1
#
_cell.length_a   1.000
_cell.length_b   1.000
_cell.length_c   1.000
_cell.angle_alpha   90.00
_cell.angle_beta   90.00
_cell.angle_gamma   90.00
#
_symmetry.space_group_name_H-M   'P 1'
#
loop_
_entity.id
_entity.type
_entity.pdbx_description
1 polymer ?
#
loop_
_entity_poly.entity_id
_entity_poly.type
_entity_poly.pdbx_seq_one_letter_code
_entity_poly.pdbx_strand_id
1 'polypeptide(L)'
;DGRSETLIGEVLSELVAAGRIARENVIIVTKAGYVQGQNYEMVQARKAAGRPFPNLVKVKAGLDHCIHPEFLADQLTRSLERLQLETIDVFLLHNPEYYLSWAHVANIPLHEARREYYRRIKLAFQYLETEVAQGRIQWYGISSNTFPIIKIDAQFTSLERVWEIAESLLANHHFRIIQMPLNLFETGGVTNINLNDDHSTLSFARQKNLGVLINRPLNAYHKNTLIRLVDVLPSSYPTTPEEVSTVVDTLVDDETVFQQHWLPTLDIDADTRRQLQAYLAVGQVLQGQWGSFYSYHNWLEIQSQFLLPRAQAAITFLSNQENLADGLLTWLHGYIERVNDCLGAVSAFYQEAGHERAQRMQQTAVSAESAWAAETLSQTAVRSLRSSAGISAVLVGMRQVRYVDDMLSELKRPVTVKDRDEAWLKLSKMRDEIVL
;
A
#
# COMPACT_ATOMS: atom_id res chain seq x y z
N ASP A 1 9.53 9.77 -7.74
CA ASP A 1 10.05 10.25 -9.03
C ASP A 1 8.97 10.64 -10.05
N GLY A 2 7.72 10.92 -9.65
CA GLY A 2 6.74 11.55 -10.56
C GLY A 2 6.24 10.73 -11.77
N ARG A 3 6.77 9.51 -12.01
CA ARG A 3 6.43 8.69 -13.19
C ARG A 3 4.91 8.48 -13.40
N SER A 4 4.15 8.34 -12.33
CA SER A 4 2.68 8.23 -12.43
C SER A 4 2.03 9.53 -12.91
N GLU A 5 2.52 10.69 -12.48
CA GLU A 5 2.01 11.99 -12.96
C GLU A 5 2.34 12.17 -14.45
N THR A 6 3.56 11.80 -14.88
CA THR A 6 3.94 11.85 -16.30
C THR A 6 3.02 10.98 -17.16
N LEU A 7 2.83 9.71 -16.77
CA LEU A 7 1.93 8.81 -17.51
C LEU A 7 0.49 9.33 -17.53
N ILE A 8 -0.02 9.85 -16.41
CA ILE A 8 -1.37 10.41 -16.34
C ILE A 8 -1.49 11.64 -17.26
N GLY A 9 -0.48 12.52 -17.27
CA GLY A 9 -0.45 13.69 -18.13
C GLY A 9 -0.45 13.33 -19.61
N GLU A 10 0.41 12.39 -20.03
CA GLU A 10 0.47 11.90 -21.41
C GLU A 10 -0.87 11.29 -21.85
N VAL A 11 -1.43 10.37 -21.05
CA VAL A 11 -2.70 9.71 -21.36
C VAL A 11 -3.86 10.72 -21.40
N LEU A 12 -3.91 11.67 -20.47
CA LEU A 12 -4.95 12.68 -20.44
C LEU A 12 -4.87 13.60 -21.66
N SER A 13 -3.67 14.08 -22.01
CA SER A 13 -3.41 14.89 -23.20
C SER A 13 -3.83 14.15 -24.47
N GLU A 14 -3.47 12.88 -24.62
CA GLU A 14 -3.86 12.06 -25.78
C GLU A 14 -5.39 11.90 -25.88
N LEU A 15 -6.07 11.58 -24.78
CA LEU A 15 -7.52 11.38 -24.77
C LEU A 15 -8.29 12.67 -25.06
N VAL A 16 -7.81 13.81 -24.57
CA VAL A 16 -8.39 15.13 -24.85
C VAL A 16 -8.14 15.54 -26.30
N ALA A 17 -6.91 15.40 -26.80
CA ALA A 17 -6.58 15.70 -28.19
C ALA A 17 -7.38 14.84 -29.19
N ALA A 18 -7.66 13.58 -28.83
CA ALA A 18 -8.52 12.69 -29.60
C ALA A 18 -10.03 12.95 -29.42
N GLY A 19 -10.44 13.93 -28.62
CA GLY A 19 -11.84 14.26 -28.36
C GLY A 19 -12.63 13.17 -27.62
N ARG A 20 -11.94 12.23 -26.96
CA ARG A 20 -12.57 11.10 -26.25
C ARG A 20 -13.14 11.51 -24.90
N ILE A 21 -12.51 12.50 -24.26
CA ILE A 21 -12.96 13.14 -23.03
C ILE A 21 -12.61 14.63 -23.09
N ALA A 22 -13.27 15.43 -22.27
CA ALA A 22 -12.84 16.80 -21.99
C ALA A 22 -12.06 16.83 -20.66
N ARG A 23 -11.15 17.79 -20.47
CA ARG A 23 -10.30 17.88 -19.26
C ARG A 23 -11.15 18.04 -17.99
N GLU A 24 -12.25 18.78 -18.11
CA GLU A 24 -13.23 19.05 -17.07
C GLU A 24 -14.03 17.82 -16.62
N ASN A 25 -13.98 16.71 -17.38
CA ASN A 25 -14.62 15.45 -16.98
C ASN A 25 -13.82 14.70 -15.90
N VAL A 26 -12.59 15.15 -15.60
CA VAL A 26 -11.66 14.46 -14.70
C VAL A 26 -11.23 15.39 -13.58
N ILE A 27 -11.21 14.88 -12.34
CA ILE A 27 -10.63 15.58 -11.19
C ILE A 27 -9.22 15.03 -10.95
N ILE A 28 -8.22 15.90 -11.03
CA ILE A 28 -6.81 15.57 -10.80
C ILE A 28 -6.41 15.96 -9.37
N VAL A 29 -6.01 14.95 -8.60
CA VAL A 29 -5.53 15.10 -7.23
C VAL A 29 -4.07 14.71 -7.16
N THR A 30 -3.19 15.64 -6.79
CA THR A 30 -1.79 15.34 -6.47
C THR A 30 -1.44 15.70 -5.02
N LYS A 31 -0.26 15.28 -4.55
CA LYS A 31 0.15 15.41 -3.15
C LYS A 31 1.65 15.68 -3.05
N ALA A 32 2.04 16.57 -2.14
CA ALA A 32 3.44 16.84 -1.83
C ALA A 32 3.73 16.73 -0.33
N GLY A 33 4.92 16.26 0.02
CA GLY A 33 5.35 16.09 1.41
C GLY A 33 6.56 15.17 1.54
N TYR A 34 6.59 14.09 0.74
CA TYR A 34 7.70 13.15 0.73
C TYR A 34 8.91 13.65 -0.06
N VAL A 35 10.09 13.48 0.55
CA VAL A 35 11.39 13.70 -0.07
C VAL A 35 12.11 12.36 -0.18
N GLN A 36 11.97 11.72 -1.34
CA GLN A 36 12.52 10.40 -1.66
C GLN A 36 12.90 10.33 -3.16
N GLY A 37 13.75 9.38 -3.53
CA GLY A 37 14.21 9.21 -4.92
C GLY A 37 14.87 10.48 -5.46
N GLN A 38 14.49 10.93 -6.65
CA GLN A 38 15.03 12.14 -7.27
C GLN A 38 14.87 13.40 -6.42
N ASN A 39 13.76 13.53 -5.67
CA ASN A 39 13.59 14.65 -4.75
C ASN A 39 14.60 14.60 -3.60
N TYR A 40 14.97 13.40 -3.14
CA TYR A 40 15.97 13.24 -2.08
C TYR A 40 17.34 13.71 -2.57
N GLU A 41 17.76 13.28 -3.75
CA GLU A 41 19.01 13.72 -4.38
C GLU A 41 19.06 15.24 -4.53
N MET A 42 17.98 15.84 -5.05
CA MET A 42 17.86 17.30 -5.18
C MET A 42 17.98 18.01 -3.82
N VAL A 43 17.27 17.53 -2.81
CA VAL A 43 17.30 18.13 -1.46
C VAL A 43 18.68 17.99 -0.83
N GLN A 44 19.35 16.84 -0.97
CA GLN A 44 20.72 16.67 -0.48
C GLN A 44 21.70 17.58 -1.22
N ALA A 45 21.58 17.75 -2.53
CA ALA A 45 22.41 18.68 -3.29
C ALA A 45 22.20 20.14 -2.84
N ARG A 46 20.95 20.56 -2.62
CA ARG A 46 20.61 21.89 -2.11
C ARG A 46 21.17 22.12 -0.69
N LYS A 47 21.15 21.08 0.14
CA LYS A 47 21.74 21.08 1.49
C LYS A 47 23.27 21.18 1.44
N ALA A 48 23.93 20.42 0.57
CA ALA A 48 25.37 20.49 0.36
C ALA A 48 25.81 21.88 -0.16
N ALA A 49 24.96 22.54 -0.96
CA ALA A 49 25.15 23.91 -1.41
C ALA A 49 24.78 24.98 -0.36
N GLY A 50 24.55 24.61 0.91
CA GLY A 50 24.28 25.54 2.01
C GLY A 50 22.90 26.20 1.99
N ARG A 51 21.94 25.69 1.20
CA ARG A 51 20.59 26.27 1.04
C ARG A 51 19.48 25.27 1.35
N PRO A 52 19.49 24.54 2.48
CA PRO A 52 18.47 23.53 2.74
C PRO A 52 17.06 24.13 2.74
N PHE A 53 16.05 23.35 2.33
CA PHE A 53 14.66 23.76 2.55
C PHE A 53 14.40 23.89 4.06
N PRO A 54 13.74 24.97 4.52
CA PRO A 54 13.39 25.09 5.93
C PRO A 54 12.44 23.97 6.36
N ASN A 55 12.43 23.66 7.66
CA ASN A 55 11.54 22.67 8.27
C ASN A 55 11.65 21.23 7.72
N LEU A 56 12.72 20.89 7.01
CA LEU A 56 12.99 19.52 6.57
C LEU A 56 13.12 18.58 7.77
N VAL A 57 12.40 17.46 7.72
CA VAL A 57 12.38 16.43 8.75
C VAL A 57 12.99 15.15 8.20
N LYS A 58 13.97 14.58 8.89
CA LYS A 58 14.51 13.26 8.53
C LYS A 58 13.63 12.18 9.14
N VAL A 59 12.97 11.37 8.30
CA VAL A 59 12.10 10.28 8.75
C VAL A 59 12.92 9.00 8.93
N LYS A 60 13.68 8.60 7.91
CA LYS A 60 14.63 7.48 7.94
C LYS A 60 15.69 7.65 6.84
N ALA A 61 16.63 6.72 6.74
CA ALA A 61 17.59 6.73 5.64
C ALA A 61 16.85 6.71 4.28
N GLY A 62 17.20 7.65 3.40
CA GLY A 62 16.57 7.80 2.08
C GLY A 62 15.14 8.37 2.06
N LEU A 63 14.62 8.82 3.21
CA LEU A 63 13.29 9.41 3.31
C LEU A 63 13.29 10.60 4.27
N ASP A 64 13.13 11.79 3.71
CA ASP A 64 12.85 13.01 4.44
C ASP A 64 11.40 13.47 4.19
N HIS A 65 10.93 14.46 4.93
CA HIS A 65 9.60 15.06 4.80
C HIS A 65 9.67 16.59 4.89
N CYS A 66 8.92 17.28 4.05
CA CYS A 66 8.82 18.73 4.08
C CYS A 66 7.48 19.23 3.52
N ILE A 67 6.86 20.18 4.22
CA ILE A 67 5.67 20.92 3.76
C ILE A 67 5.89 22.43 3.80
N HIS A 68 7.15 22.88 3.82
CA HIS A 68 7.45 24.30 3.80
C HIS A 68 7.08 24.91 2.44
N PRO A 69 6.56 26.16 2.38
CA PRO A 69 6.19 26.83 1.12
C PRO A 69 7.22 26.72 0.01
N GLU A 70 8.51 26.94 0.31
CA GLU A 70 9.59 26.81 -0.70
C GLU A 70 9.65 25.42 -1.35
N PHE A 71 9.44 24.35 -0.57
CA PHE A 71 9.42 22.99 -1.10
C PHE A 71 8.12 22.72 -1.87
N LEU A 72 6.98 23.16 -1.32
CA LEU A 72 5.68 23.00 -1.97
C LEU A 72 5.63 23.71 -3.34
N ALA A 73 6.28 24.87 -3.47
CA ALA A 73 6.36 25.62 -4.73
C ALA A 73 7.16 24.89 -5.81
N ASP A 74 8.32 24.34 -5.45
CA ASP A 74 9.10 23.49 -6.35
C ASP A 74 8.27 22.25 -6.76
N GLN A 75 7.64 21.57 -5.80
CA GLN A 75 6.89 20.35 -6.09
C GLN A 75 5.63 20.60 -6.93
N LEU A 76 4.87 21.66 -6.65
CA LEU A 76 3.69 22.02 -7.44
C LEU A 76 4.07 22.34 -8.89
N THR A 77 5.13 23.11 -9.11
CA THR A 77 5.63 23.44 -10.46
C THR A 77 5.97 22.17 -11.23
N ARG A 78 6.74 21.26 -10.64
CA ARG A 78 7.10 20.00 -11.29
C ARG A 78 5.91 19.07 -11.50
N SER A 79 4.92 19.09 -10.60
CA SER A 79 3.69 18.30 -10.78
C SER A 79 2.87 18.82 -11.96
N LEU A 80 2.71 20.14 -12.12
CA LEU A 80 2.04 20.73 -13.28
C LEU A 80 2.75 20.39 -14.59
N GLU A 81 4.09 20.50 -14.61
CA GLU A 81 4.90 20.11 -15.76
C GLU A 81 4.71 18.63 -16.14
N ARG A 82 4.80 17.72 -15.16
CA ARG A 82 4.62 16.27 -15.41
C ARG A 82 3.21 15.94 -15.86
N LEU A 83 2.20 16.56 -15.26
CA LEU A 83 0.79 16.36 -15.63
C LEU A 83 0.41 17.06 -16.93
N GLN A 84 1.26 17.96 -17.45
CA GLN A 84 0.97 18.82 -18.60
C GLN A 84 -0.29 19.65 -18.39
N LEU A 85 -0.45 20.22 -17.20
CA LEU A 85 -1.63 21.00 -16.79
C LEU A 85 -1.21 22.40 -16.33
N GLU A 86 -2.09 23.37 -16.56
CA GLU A 86 -1.97 24.71 -15.98
C GLU A 86 -2.58 24.78 -14.57
N THR A 87 -3.59 23.95 -14.31
CA THR A 87 -4.32 23.90 -13.05
C THR A 87 -4.53 22.46 -12.57
N ILE A 88 -4.23 22.23 -11.29
CA ILE A 88 -4.57 21.00 -10.56
C ILE A 88 -5.88 21.21 -9.78
N ASP A 89 -6.81 20.26 -9.84
CA ASP A 89 -8.09 20.41 -9.14
C ASP A 89 -7.93 20.36 -7.62
N VAL A 90 -7.08 19.46 -7.12
CA VAL A 90 -6.81 19.33 -5.68
C VAL A 90 -5.34 19.06 -5.39
N PHE A 91 -4.74 19.87 -4.52
CA PHE A 91 -3.38 19.66 -4.01
C PHE A 91 -3.39 19.29 -2.52
N LEU A 92 -2.86 18.12 -2.16
CA LEU A 92 -2.86 17.64 -0.78
C LEU A 92 -1.47 17.76 -0.12
N LEU A 93 -1.43 18.24 1.13
CA LEU A 93 -0.28 18.00 1.99
C LEU A 93 -0.22 16.50 2.33
N HIS A 94 0.90 15.85 2.05
CA HIS A 94 1.05 14.41 2.17
C HIS A 94 1.71 14.03 3.49
N ASN A 95 0.92 13.43 4.38
CA ASN A 95 1.28 12.90 5.69
C ASN A 95 2.09 13.89 6.55
N PRO A 96 1.54 15.09 6.83
CA PRO A 96 2.23 16.08 7.65
C PRO A 96 2.61 15.53 9.04
N GLU A 97 1.90 14.50 9.54
CA GLU A 97 2.16 13.83 10.81
C GLU A 97 3.59 13.26 10.96
N TYR A 98 4.37 13.10 9.88
CA TYR A 98 5.77 12.68 10.00
C TYR A 98 6.62 13.62 10.85
N TYR A 99 6.24 14.89 10.92
CA TYR A 99 6.84 15.82 11.88
C TYR A 99 6.57 15.38 13.34
N LEU A 100 5.34 14.95 13.66
CA LEU A 100 5.00 14.46 15.00
C LEU A 100 5.73 13.16 15.31
N SER A 101 5.84 12.23 14.35
CA SER A 101 6.62 10.99 14.51
C SER A 101 8.09 11.30 14.82
N TRP A 102 8.70 12.24 14.09
CA TRP A 102 10.06 12.68 14.34
C TRP A 102 10.22 13.37 15.69
N ALA A 103 9.30 14.28 16.03
CA ALA A 103 9.33 15.02 17.29
C ALA A 103 9.22 14.09 18.50
N HIS A 104 8.42 13.02 18.38
CA HIS A 104 8.32 11.98 19.40
C HIS A 104 9.66 11.26 19.60
N VAL A 105 10.32 10.83 18.52
CA VAL A 105 11.66 10.20 18.59
C VAL A 105 12.72 11.17 19.13
N ALA A 106 12.59 12.46 18.82
CA ALA A 106 13.47 13.52 19.31
C ALA A 106 13.17 13.95 20.77
N ASN A 107 12.22 13.29 21.46
CA ASN A 107 11.79 13.61 22.82
C ASN A 107 11.33 15.07 23.02
N ILE A 108 10.77 15.69 21.98
CA ILE A 108 10.17 17.02 22.09
C ILE A 108 8.87 16.90 22.89
N PRO A 109 8.63 17.76 23.91
CA PRO A 109 7.38 17.73 24.66
C PRO A 109 6.16 17.83 23.75
N LEU A 110 5.17 16.94 23.93
CA LEU A 110 4.04 16.78 23.02
C LEU A 110 3.31 18.10 22.71
N HIS A 111 3.16 18.95 23.71
CA HIS A 111 2.49 20.24 23.57
C HIS A 111 3.29 21.21 22.65
N GLU A 112 4.63 21.19 22.72
CA GLU A 112 5.52 21.96 21.83
C GLU A 112 5.49 21.42 20.42
N ALA A 113 5.58 20.09 20.28
CA ALA A 113 5.47 19.40 19.01
C ALA A 113 4.13 19.75 18.32
N ARG A 114 3.00 19.65 19.02
CA ARG A 114 1.69 20.01 18.46
C ARG A 114 1.61 21.48 18.07
N ARG A 115 2.15 22.41 18.86
CA ARG A 115 2.19 23.84 18.47
C ARG A 115 2.95 24.06 17.17
N GLU A 116 4.15 23.50 17.04
CA GLU A 116 4.96 23.65 15.82
C GLU A 116 4.33 22.93 14.62
N TYR A 117 3.74 21.76 14.84
CA TYR A 117 3.02 21.01 13.81
C TYR A 117 1.92 21.85 13.14
N TYR A 118 1.03 22.42 13.95
CA TYR A 118 -0.06 23.26 13.44
C TYR A 118 0.44 24.60 12.90
N ARG A 119 1.54 25.15 13.41
CA ARG A 119 2.20 26.33 12.82
C ARG A 119 2.69 26.03 11.39
N ARG A 120 3.30 24.86 11.17
CA ARG A 120 3.77 24.41 9.84
C ARG A 120 2.61 24.24 8.87
N ILE A 121 1.48 23.66 9.31
CA ILE A 121 0.26 23.53 8.51
C ILE A 121 -0.30 24.92 8.15
N LYS A 122 -0.37 25.84 9.12
CA LYS A 122 -0.82 27.22 8.85
C LYS A 122 0.03 27.91 7.79
N LEU A 123 1.35 27.79 7.89
CA LEU A 123 2.29 28.36 6.91
C LEU A 123 2.09 27.74 5.51
N ALA A 124 1.89 26.42 5.44
CA ALA A 124 1.60 25.75 4.18
C ALA A 124 0.26 26.22 3.58
N PHE A 125 -0.79 26.34 4.39
CA PHE A 125 -2.10 26.81 3.93
C PHE A 125 -2.06 28.25 3.41
N GLN A 126 -1.33 29.13 4.07
CA GLN A 126 -1.12 30.51 3.58
C GLN A 126 -0.56 30.52 2.16
N TYR A 127 0.45 29.68 1.89
CA TYR A 127 1.02 29.53 0.57
C TYR A 127 0.02 28.90 -0.43
N LEU A 128 -0.71 27.86 -0.04
CA LEU A 128 -1.68 27.22 -0.93
C LEU A 128 -2.81 28.16 -1.32
N GLU A 129 -3.26 29.04 -0.43
CA GLU A 129 -4.23 30.10 -0.79
C GLU A 129 -3.67 31.06 -1.85
N THR A 130 -2.35 31.34 -1.84
CA THR A 130 -1.75 32.15 -2.93
C THR A 130 -1.72 31.41 -4.26
N GLU A 131 -1.55 30.08 -4.26
CA GLU A 131 -1.57 29.27 -5.48
C GLU A 131 -3.00 29.11 -6.02
N VAL A 132 -4.01 29.10 -5.13
CA VAL A 132 -5.41 29.20 -5.54
C VAL A 132 -5.70 30.54 -6.21
N ALA A 133 -5.26 31.65 -5.60
CA ALA A 133 -5.45 32.98 -6.20
C ALA A 133 -4.76 33.13 -7.56
N GLN A 134 -3.66 32.38 -7.79
CA GLN A 134 -2.97 32.30 -9.08
C GLN A 134 -3.64 31.34 -10.08
N GLY A 135 -4.66 30.58 -9.67
CA GLY A 135 -5.33 29.59 -10.52
C GLY A 135 -4.53 28.32 -10.79
N ARG A 136 -3.41 28.10 -10.08
CA ARG A 136 -2.56 26.91 -10.27
C ARG A 136 -3.13 25.68 -9.59
N ILE A 137 -3.93 25.88 -8.53
CA ILE A 137 -4.72 24.85 -7.88
C ILE A 137 -6.14 25.37 -7.63
N GLN A 138 -7.18 24.53 -7.69
CA GLN A 138 -8.55 24.96 -7.37
C GLN A 138 -8.87 24.82 -5.88
N TRP A 139 -8.49 23.68 -5.30
CA TRP A 139 -8.70 23.37 -3.89
C TRP A 139 -7.45 22.72 -3.29
N TYR A 140 -7.39 22.72 -1.95
CA TYR A 140 -6.34 21.99 -1.26
C TYR A 140 -6.88 21.20 -0.07
N GLY A 141 -6.00 20.36 0.48
CA GLY A 141 -6.37 19.41 1.51
C GLY A 141 -5.18 18.80 2.24
N ILE A 142 -5.49 17.81 3.09
CA ILE A 142 -4.48 17.01 3.78
C ILE A 142 -4.78 15.53 3.56
N SER A 143 -3.77 14.78 3.18
CA SER A 143 -3.75 13.32 3.29
C SER A 143 -3.04 12.96 4.57
N SER A 144 -3.75 12.38 5.55
CA SER A 144 -3.15 11.94 6.81
C SER A 144 -3.65 10.55 7.18
N ASN A 145 -2.72 9.68 7.56
CA ASN A 145 -3.06 8.37 8.12
C ASN A 145 -3.49 8.46 9.59
N THR A 146 -3.37 9.65 10.19
CA THR A 146 -3.58 9.89 11.61
C THR A 146 -4.81 10.76 11.90
N PHE A 147 -5.62 11.09 10.89
CA PHE A 147 -6.97 11.57 11.18
C PHE A 147 -7.80 10.51 11.94
N PRO A 148 -7.79 9.22 11.56
CA PRO A 148 -8.64 8.21 12.19
C PRO A 148 -8.25 7.76 13.60
N ILE A 149 -7.08 8.15 14.12
CA ILE A 149 -6.54 7.57 15.36
C ILE A 149 -7.06 8.31 16.62
N ILE A 150 -6.86 7.72 17.79
CA ILE A 150 -7.35 8.26 19.07
C ILE A 150 -6.65 9.58 19.47
N LYS A 151 -7.39 10.47 20.15
CA LYS A 151 -6.95 11.84 20.51
C LYS A 151 -5.66 11.91 21.36
N ILE A 152 -5.41 10.86 22.16
CA ILE A 152 -4.24 10.78 23.04
C ILE A 152 -2.96 10.38 22.31
N ASP A 153 -3.06 9.86 21.08
CA ASP A 153 -1.88 9.48 20.30
C ASP A 153 -1.00 10.71 20.01
N ALA A 154 0.32 10.55 20.15
CA ALA A 154 1.29 11.61 19.92
C ALA A 154 1.29 12.10 18.46
N GLN A 155 0.90 11.22 17.52
CA GLN A 155 0.86 11.47 16.09
C GLN A 155 -0.51 11.95 15.60
N PHE A 156 -1.49 12.10 16.50
CA PHE A 156 -2.86 12.46 16.13
C PHE A 156 -2.93 13.82 15.43
N THR A 157 -3.55 13.82 14.25
CA THR A 157 -3.90 15.05 13.52
C THR A 157 -5.38 15.36 13.73
N SER A 158 -5.68 16.43 14.46
CA SER A 158 -7.05 16.90 14.67
C SER A 158 -7.56 17.61 13.42
N LEU A 159 -8.56 17.03 12.76
CA LEU A 159 -9.23 17.66 11.62
C LEU A 159 -9.92 18.97 12.01
N GLU A 160 -10.50 19.03 13.21
CA GLU A 160 -11.10 20.24 13.75
C GLU A 160 -10.07 21.38 13.85
N ARG A 161 -8.87 21.08 14.39
CA ARG A 161 -7.81 22.09 14.48
C ARG A 161 -7.29 22.52 13.11
N VAL A 162 -7.23 21.61 12.14
CA VAL A 162 -6.89 21.93 10.75
C VAL A 162 -7.93 22.86 10.13
N TRP A 163 -9.21 22.60 10.37
CA TRP A 163 -10.32 23.43 9.89
C TRP A 163 -10.26 24.85 10.49
N GLU A 164 -10.08 24.97 11.80
CA GLU A 164 -9.91 26.27 12.48
C GLU A 164 -8.73 27.09 11.91
N ILE A 165 -7.63 26.43 11.54
CA ILE A 165 -6.50 27.10 10.90
C ILE A 165 -6.92 27.69 9.57
N ALA A 166 -7.65 26.94 8.73
CA ALA A 166 -8.12 27.43 7.44
C ALA A 166 -9.08 28.63 7.60
N GLU A 167 -10.05 28.54 8.52
CA GLU A 167 -10.96 29.66 8.85
C GLU A 167 -10.22 30.89 9.35
N SER A 168 -9.13 30.71 10.11
CA SER A 168 -8.32 31.82 10.63
C SER A 168 -7.52 32.57 9.54
N LEU A 169 -7.38 31.99 8.35
CA LEU A 169 -6.63 32.59 7.25
C LEU A 169 -7.54 33.41 6.34
N LEU A 170 -8.67 32.83 5.93
CA LEU A 170 -9.63 33.45 5.03
C LEU A 170 -11.04 32.94 5.36
N ALA A 171 -12.02 33.85 5.40
CA ALA A 171 -13.41 33.48 5.66
C ALA A 171 -13.97 32.50 4.60
N ASN A 172 -13.52 32.63 3.35
CA ASN A 172 -13.87 31.72 2.26
C ASN A 172 -12.61 30.99 1.76
N HIS A 173 -11.94 30.28 2.67
CA HIS A 173 -10.75 29.47 2.39
C HIS A 173 -11.05 28.29 1.44
N HIS A 174 -10.01 27.69 0.87
CA HIS A 174 -10.09 26.61 -0.13
C HIS A 174 -9.65 25.23 0.38
N PHE A 175 -9.47 25.08 1.69
CA PHE A 175 -9.40 23.74 2.32
C PHE A 175 -10.74 23.01 2.15
N ARG A 176 -10.78 21.96 1.33
CA ARG A 176 -12.02 21.20 1.04
C ARG A 176 -11.87 19.68 1.06
N ILE A 177 -10.65 19.15 1.02
CA ILE A 177 -10.45 17.71 0.80
C ILE A 177 -9.61 17.10 1.92
N ILE A 178 -10.04 15.94 2.43
CA ILE A 178 -9.21 15.10 3.28
C ILE A 178 -9.00 13.74 2.64
N GLN A 179 -7.86 13.13 2.93
CA GLN A 179 -7.61 11.74 2.63
C GLN A 179 -7.19 10.99 3.88
N MET A 180 -7.82 9.84 4.13
CA MET A 180 -7.57 9.01 5.32
C MET A 180 -7.79 7.52 5.04
N PRO A 181 -7.13 6.63 5.79
CA PRO A 181 -7.37 5.20 5.68
C PRO A 181 -8.74 4.86 6.26
N LEU A 182 -9.47 4.03 5.53
CA LEU A 182 -10.70 3.40 5.99
C LEU A 182 -10.90 2.11 5.20
N ASN A 183 -11.10 1.00 5.92
CA ASN A 183 -11.38 -0.31 5.33
C ASN A 183 -12.00 -1.23 6.40
N LEU A 184 -12.18 -2.51 6.06
CA LEU A 184 -12.83 -3.48 6.95
C LEU A 184 -12.09 -3.70 8.29
N PHE A 185 -10.81 -3.32 8.39
CA PHE A 185 -10.03 -3.40 9.62
C PHE A 185 -9.72 -2.03 10.22
N GLU A 186 -9.37 -1.03 9.43
CA GLU A 186 -9.05 0.34 9.88
C GLU A 186 -10.32 1.21 9.95
N THR A 187 -11.26 0.88 10.85
CA THR A 187 -12.58 1.56 10.94
C THR A 187 -12.55 2.92 11.63
N GLY A 188 -11.38 3.35 12.14
CA GLY A 188 -11.26 4.48 13.07
C GLY A 188 -11.82 5.80 12.55
N GLY A 189 -11.83 6.01 11.23
CA GLY A 189 -12.35 7.25 10.64
C GLY A 189 -13.84 7.45 10.89
N VAL A 190 -14.55 6.36 11.16
CA VAL A 190 -15.98 6.33 11.52
C VAL A 190 -16.16 6.07 13.01
N THR A 191 -15.41 5.12 13.59
CA THR A 191 -15.70 4.58 14.92
C THR A 191 -14.99 5.30 16.07
N ASN A 192 -13.90 6.03 15.80
CA ASN A 192 -13.18 6.74 16.84
C ASN A 192 -13.76 8.14 17.00
N ILE A 193 -14.34 8.40 18.16
CA ILE A 193 -14.75 9.74 18.58
C ILE A 193 -13.51 10.47 19.08
N ASN A 194 -12.89 11.24 18.19
CA ASN A 194 -11.58 11.85 18.42
C ASN A 194 -11.56 13.38 18.28
N LEU A 195 -12.71 13.98 17.93
CA LEU A 195 -12.93 15.42 17.86
C LEU A 195 -13.88 15.86 18.99
N ASN A 196 -14.13 17.16 19.13
CA ASN A 196 -15.07 17.63 20.15
C ASN A 196 -16.53 17.33 19.71
N ASP A 197 -17.49 17.55 20.61
CA ASP A 197 -18.93 17.31 20.39
C ASP A 197 -19.25 15.91 19.88
N ASP A 198 -18.49 14.92 20.37
CA ASP A 198 -18.61 13.51 20.03
C ASP A 198 -18.55 13.19 18.53
N HIS A 199 -17.75 13.95 17.78
CA HIS A 199 -17.52 13.69 16.36
C HIS A 199 -16.38 12.69 16.10
N SER A 200 -16.60 11.82 15.11
CA SER A 200 -15.55 11.11 14.39
C SER A 200 -15.02 11.97 13.24
N THR A 201 -13.90 11.56 12.64
CA THR A 201 -13.36 12.28 11.48
C THR A 201 -14.36 12.36 10.33
N LEU A 202 -15.05 11.25 10.00
CA LEU A 202 -16.03 11.22 8.93
C LEU A 202 -17.25 12.08 9.23
N SER A 203 -17.76 12.03 10.47
CA SER A 203 -18.97 12.80 10.83
C SER A 203 -18.69 14.31 10.86
N PHE A 204 -17.52 14.74 11.33
CA PHE A 204 -17.09 16.14 11.24
C PHE A 204 -16.88 16.58 9.79
N ALA A 205 -16.23 15.75 8.96
CA ALA A 205 -16.03 16.05 7.55
C ALA A 205 -17.37 16.25 6.82
N ARG A 206 -18.37 15.40 7.11
CA ARG A 206 -19.72 15.54 6.61
C ARG A 206 -20.39 16.84 7.06
N GLN A 207 -20.28 17.20 8.34
CA GLN A 207 -20.83 18.45 8.88
C GLN A 207 -20.24 19.69 8.18
N LYS A 208 -18.94 19.65 7.84
CA LYS A 208 -18.23 20.74 7.14
C LYS A 208 -18.29 20.64 5.61
N ASN A 209 -19.04 19.69 5.05
CA ASN A 209 -19.12 19.41 3.61
C ASN A 209 -17.73 19.22 2.94
N LEU A 210 -16.82 18.54 3.62
CA LEU A 210 -15.51 18.17 3.08
C LEU A 210 -15.63 16.97 2.14
N GLY A 211 -14.84 16.99 1.06
CA GLY A 211 -14.63 15.81 0.24
C GLY A 211 -13.70 14.81 0.95
N VAL A 212 -14.14 13.56 1.07
CA VAL A 212 -13.38 12.51 1.77
C VAL A 212 -12.90 11.46 0.78
N LEU A 213 -11.58 11.36 0.65
CA LEU A 213 -10.91 10.36 -0.17
C LEU A 213 -10.40 9.23 0.72
N ILE A 214 -10.76 7.99 0.43
CA ILE A 214 -10.29 6.84 1.20
C ILE A 214 -9.08 6.23 0.53
N ASN A 215 -7.95 6.16 1.23
CA ASN A 215 -6.79 5.35 0.82
C ASN A 215 -6.76 4.02 1.57
N ARG A 216 -5.94 3.09 1.09
CA ARG A 216 -5.82 1.71 1.62
C ARG A 216 -7.16 0.95 1.72
N PRO A 217 -8.10 1.06 0.77
CA PRO A 217 -9.36 0.33 0.85
C PRO A 217 -9.16 -1.19 0.83
N LEU A 218 -8.07 -1.66 0.20
CA LEU A 218 -7.76 -3.09 0.04
C LEU A 218 -6.46 -3.55 0.73
N ASN A 219 -5.73 -2.65 1.38
CA ASN A 219 -4.41 -2.91 1.97
C ASN A 219 -4.41 -2.45 3.43
N ALA A 220 -5.10 -3.20 4.27
CA ALA A 220 -5.36 -2.82 5.64
C ALA A 220 -4.15 -3.08 6.56
N TYR A 221 -3.94 -2.20 7.53
CA TYR A 221 -3.01 -2.44 8.63
C TYR A 221 -3.78 -2.85 9.88
N HIS A 222 -3.44 -4.02 10.43
CA HIS A 222 -4.00 -4.50 11.68
C HIS A 222 -2.89 -5.10 12.56
N LYS A 223 -2.71 -4.56 13.78
CA LYS A 223 -1.68 -5.01 14.75
C LYS A 223 -0.28 -5.16 14.12
N ASN A 224 0.16 -4.15 13.35
CA ASN A 224 1.40 -4.10 12.56
C ASN A 224 1.53 -5.10 11.40
N THR A 225 0.47 -5.82 11.07
CA THR A 225 0.42 -6.75 9.94
C THR A 225 -0.37 -6.15 8.78
N LEU A 226 0.14 -6.33 7.56
CA LEU A 226 -0.58 -5.97 6.34
C LEU A 226 -1.57 -7.08 5.97
N ILE A 227 -2.85 -6.76 5.91
CA ILE A 227 -3.93 -7.64 5.47
C ILE A 227 -4.45 -7.14 4.12
N ARG A 228 -4.47 -8.02 3.13
CA ARG A 228 -5.03 -7.70 1.80
C ARG A 228 -6.50 -8.13 1.72
N LEU A 229 -7.37 -7.20 1.36
CA LEU A 229 -8.81 -7.45 1.20
C LEU A 229 -9.11 -7.76 -0.26
N VAL A 230 -8.50 -8.83 -0.77
CA VAL A 230 -8.73 -9.34 -2.12
C VAL A 230 -8.94 -10.84 -2.03
N ASP A 231 -9.71 -11.39 -2.97
CA ASP A 231 -9.89 -12.83 -3.00
C ASP A 231 -8.58 -13.55 -3.30
N VAL A 232 -8.46 -14.70 -2.66
CA VAL A 232 -7.55 -15.76 -3.06
C VAL A 232 -8.43 -16.83 -3.66
N LEU A 233 -8.22 -17.17 -4.94
CA LEU A 233 -8.96 -18.27 -5.57
C LEU A 233 -8.60 -19.58 -4.85
N PRO A 234 -9.52 -20.54 -4.69
CA PRO A 234 -9.20 -21.83 -4.09
C PRO A 234 -8.17 -22.58 -4.94
N SER A 235 -7.39 -23.46 -4.31
CA SER A 235 -6.49 -24.34 -5.06
C SER A 235 -7.31 -25.37 -5.85
N SER A 236 -6.87 -25.71 -7.07
CA SER A 236 -7.46 -26.83 -7.81
C SER A 236 -7.19 -28.18 -7.13
N TYR A 237 -6.15 -28.24 -6.28
CA TYR A 237 -5.77 -29.39 -5.48
C TYR A 237 -5.41 -28.89 -4.07
N PRO A 238 -6.33 -28.91 -3.10
CA PRO A 238 -6.02 -28.51 -1.73
C PRO A 238 -4.99 -29.47 -1.15
N THR A 239 -3.98 -28.92 -0.47
CA THR A 239 -2.86 -29.70 0.07
C THR A 239 -2.82 -29.59 1.58
N THR A 240 -2.72 -30.74 2.24
CA THR A 240 -2.62 -30.84 3.70
C THR A 240 -1.20 -30.54 4.20
N PRO A 241 -1.03 -30.14 5.47
CA PRO A 241 0.28 -30.01 6.10
C PRO A 241 1.18 -31.25 5.95
N GLU A 242 0.59 -32.44 6.01
CA GLU A 242 1.30 -33.72 5.91
C GLU A 242 1.83 -33.95 4.49
N GLU A 243 1.03 -33.64 3.48
CA GLU A 243 1.43 -33.69 2.07
C GLU A 243 2.53 -32.67 1.77
N VAL A 244 2.41 -31.43 2.28
CA VAL A 244 3.47 -30.41 2.14
C VAL A 244 4.78 -30.89 2.79
N SER A 245 4.72 -31.44 4.00
CA SER A 245 5.91 -31.99 4.66
C SER A 245 6.53 -33.11 3.83
N THR A 246 5.72 -34.02 3.31
CA THR A 246 6.18 -35.17 2.52
C THR A 246 6.93 -34.73 1.26
N VAL A 247 6.40 -33.76 0.51
CA VAL A 247 7.07 -33.27 -0.71
C VAL A 247 8.31 -32.44 -0.39
N VAL A 248 8.32 -31.69 0.73
CA VAL A 248 9.52 -30.97 1.20
C VAL A 248 10.62 -31.95 1.62
N ASP A 249 10.29 -32.98 2.39
CA ASP A 249 11.26 -33.98 2.85
C ASP A 249 11.83 -34.78 1.67
N THR A 250 10.98 -35.17 0.71
CA THR A 250 11.42 -35.82 -0.54
C THR A 250 12.43 -34.94 -1.30
N LEU A 251 12.15 -33.63 -1.40
CA LEU A 251 13.05 -32.70 -2.06
C LEU A 251 14.39 -32.54 -1.32
N VAL A 252 14.37 -32.52 0.02
CA VAL A 252 15.58 -32.49 0.86
C VAL A 252 16.44 -33.75 0.63
N ASP A 253 15.82 -34.91 0.52
CA ASP A 253 16.52 -36.17 0.23
C ASP A 253 17.22 -36.12 -1.14
N ASP A 254 16.54 -35.61 -2.18
CA ASP A 254 17.13 -35.42 -3.50
C ASP A 254 18.29 -34.42 -3.50
N GLU A 255 18.14 -33.30 -2.80
CA GLU A 255 19.20 -32.30 -2.64
C GLU A 255 20.41 -32.89 -1.93
N THR A 256 20.19 -33.79 -0.98
CA THR A 256 21.24 -34.53 -0.29
C THR A 256 21.95 -35.50 -1.24
N VAL A 257 21.21 -36.22 -2.09
CA VAL A 257 21.79 -37.07 -3.14
C VAL A 257 22.66 -36.25 -4.09
N PHE A 258 22.21 -35.07 -4.50
CA PHE A 258 23.04 -34.18 -5.31
C PHE A 258 24.33 -33.78 -4.63
N GLN A 259 24.26 -33.34 -3.37
CA GLN A 259 25.43 -32.90 -2.61
C GLN A 259 26.45 -34.03 -2.41
N GLN A 260 26.00 -35.26 -2.20
CA GLN A 260 26.88 -36.40 -1.90
C GLN A 260 27.39 -37.12 -3.16
N HIS A 261 26.57 -37.24 -4.19
CA HIS A 261 26.86 -38.09 -5.36
C HIS A 261 27.27 -37.30 -6.60
N TRP A 262 26.59 -36.19 -6.89
CA TRP A 262 26.77 -35.45 -8.15
C TRP A 262 27.69 -34.24 -8.02
N LEU A 263 27.59 -33.48 -6.93
CA LEU A 263 28.41 -32.29 -6.71
C LEU A 263 29.93 -32.57 -6.70
N PRO A 264 30.43 -33.72 -6.19
CA PRO A 264 31.85 -34.05 -6.25
C PRO A 264 32.37 -34.42 -7.64
N THR A 265 31.49 -34.82 -8.57
CA THR A 265 31.88 -35.25 -9.92
C THR A 265 32.02 -34.07 -10.89
N LEU A 266 31.58 -32.88 -10.50
CA LEU A 266 31.70 -31.64 -11.26
C LEU A 266 33.09 -31.02 -11.10
N ASP A 267 33.73 -30.72 -12.23
CA ASP A 267 35.00 -29.99 -12.31
C ASP A 267 34.76 -28.47 -12.19
N ILE A 268 34.51 -28.02 -10.97
CA ILE A 268 34.20 -26.63 -10.62
C ILE A 268 34.99 -26.19 -9.39
N ASP A 269 35.28 -24.90 -9.27
CA ASP A 269 35.97 -24.33 -8.12
C ASP A 269 35.13 -24.38 -6.83
N ALA A 270 35.79 -24.17 -5.70
CA ALA A 270 35.16 -24.31 -4.38
C ALA A 270 34.05 -23.28 -4.11
N ASP A 271 34.15 -22.06 -4.68
CA ASP A 271 33.15 -21.02 -4.47
C ASP A 271 31.92 -21.28 -5.34
N THR A 272 32.11 -21.66 -6.61
CA THR A 272 31.02 -22.08 -7.50
C THR A 272 30.30 -23.31 -6.93
N ARG A 273 31.03 -24.28 -6.37
CA ARG A 273 30.45 -25.45 -5.72
C ARG A 273 29.54 -25.07 -4.55
N ARG A 274 30.00 -24.15 -3.68
CA ARG A 274 29.21 -23.66 -2.54
C ARG A 274 27.96 -22.90 -3.00
N GLN A 275 28.08 -22.09 -4.04
CA GLN A 275 26.96 -21.32 -4.60
C GLN A 275 25.90 -22.25 -5.21
N LEU A 276 26.32 -23.26 -5.98
CA LEU A 276 25.43 -24.23 -6.60
C LEU A 276 24.66 -25.04 -5.56
N GLN A 277 25.35 -25.47 -4.50
CA GLN A 277 24.73 -26.12 -3.35
C GLN A 277 23.67 -25.23 -2.71
N ALA A 278 23.96 -23.95 -2.47
CA ALA A 278 23.01 -23.02 -1.86
C ALA A 278 21.82 -22.69 -2.77
N TYR A 279 22.00 -22.73 -4.10
CA TYR A 279 20.94 -22.39 -5.06
C TYR A 279 19.98 -23.54 -5.31
N LEU A 280 20.46 -24.79 -5.21
CA LEU A 280 19.65 -26.00 -5.30
C LEU A 280 19.11 -26.46 -3.94
N ALA A 281 19.38 -25.75 -2.84
CA ALA A 281 18.88 -26.09 -1.50
C ALA A 281 17.46 -25.56 -1.24
N VAL A 282 16.53 -25.78 -2.18
CA VAL A 282 15.14 -25.27 -2.10
C VAL A 282 14.38 -25.97 -0.98
N GLY A 283 14.41 -27.31 -0.95
CA GLY A 283 13.83 -28.15 0.09
C GLY A 283 14.44 -27.85 1.45
N GLN A 284 15.76 -27.75 1.55
CA GLN A 284 16.45 -27.41 2.81
C GLN A 284 16.06 -26.03 3.36
N VAL A 285 15.81 -25.05 2.48
CA VAL A 285 15.30 -23.72 2.90
C VAL A 285 13.86 -23.81 3.40
N LEU A 286 13.02 -24.65 2.79
CA LEU A 286 11.62 -24.82 3.17
C LEU A 286 11.46 -25.72 4.40
N GLN A 287 12.39 -26.64 4.65
CA GLN A 287 12.33 -27.56 5.78
C GLN A 287 12.32 -26.79 7.11
N GLY A 288 11.28 -27.00 7.91
CA GLY A 288 11.08 -26.30 9.18
C GLY A 288 10.65 -24.83 9.06
N GLN A 289 10.59 -24.26 7.86
CA GLN A 289 10.19 -22.86 7.64
C GLN A 289 8.90 -22.72 6.82
N TRP A 290 8.49 -23.75 6.08
CA TRP A 290 7.35 -23.66 5.17
C TRP A 290 6.04 -23.31 5.89
N GLY A 291 5.86 -23.67 7.17
CA GLY A 291 4.69 -23.30 7.96
C GLY A 291 4.77 -21.91 8.63
N SER A 292 5.91 -21.23 8.52
CA SER A 292 6.17 -19.94 9.19
C SER A 292 5.77 -18.72 8.35
N PHE A 293 5.43 -18.90 7.08
CA PHE A 293 4.99 -17.78 6.25
C PHE A 293 3.62 -17.29 6.70
N TYR A 294 3.45 -15.96 6.78
CA TYR A 294 2.26 -15.36 7.38
C TYR A 294 1.07 -15.25 6.40
N SER A 295 1.32 -15.32 5.08
CA SER A 295 0.27 -15.21 4.05
C SER A 295 0.70 -15.81 2.71
N TYR A 296 -0.28 -16.13 1.87
CA TYR A 296 -0.07 -16.55 0.48
C TYR A 296 0.76 -15.56 -0.34
N HIS A 297 0.56 -14.26 -0.13
CA HIS A 297 1.35 -13.27 -0.87
C HIS A 297 2.82 -13.25 -0.42
N ASN A 298 3.08 -13.36 0.89
CA ASN A 298 4.44 -13.46 1.41
C ASN A 298 5.14 -14.70 0.86
N TRP A 299 4.43 -15.82 0.77
CA TRP A 299 4.90 -17.02 0.08
C TRP A 299 5.25 -16.74 -1.40
N LEU A 300 4.34 -16.18 -2.19
CA LEU A 300 4.60 -15.86 -3.60
C LEU A 300 5.80 -14.92 -3.79
N GLU A 301 6.02 -13.99 -2.86
CA GLU A 301 7.14 -13.06 -2.90
C GLU A 301 8.47 -13.78 -2.67
N ILE A 302 8.53 -14.68 -1.68
CA ILE A 302 9.70 -15.54 -1.43
C ILE A 302 9.94 -16.49 -2.61
N GLN A 303 8.87 -17.11 -3.14
CA GLN A 303 8.97 -17.99 -4.30
C GLN A 303 9.55 -17.26 -5.51
N SER A 304 9.01 -16.09 -5.86
CA SER A 304 9.37 -15.36 -7.09
C SER A 304 10.67 -14.55 -6.99
N GLN A 305 10.98 -13.96 -5.83
CA GLN A 305 12.17 -13.12 -5.67
C GLN A 305 13.37 -13.89 -5.11
N PHE A 306 13.14 -15.00 -4.40
CA PHE A 306 14.20 -15.73 -3.72
C PHE A 306 14.45 -17.12 -4.30
N LEU A 307 13.45 -18.00 -4.30
CA LEU A 307 13.62 -19.42 -4.64
C LEU A 307 13.80 -19.65 -6.14
N LEU A 308 12.86 -19.19 -6.97
CA LEU A 308 12.87 -19.43 -8.42
C LEU A 308 14.11 -18.87 -9.13
N PRO A 309 14.56 -17.62 -8.89
CA PRO A 309 15.75 -17.10 -9.58
C PRO A 309 17.03 -17.88 -9.25
N ARG A 310 17.16 -18.37 -8.01
CA ARG A 310 18.31 -19.18 -7.58
C ARG A 310 18.29 -20.56 -8.25
N ALA A 311 17.16 -21.25 -8.17
CA ALA A 311 16.98 -22.55 -8.81
C ALA A 311 17.24 -22.45 -10.33
N GLN A 312 16.67 -21.43 -11.00
CA GLN A 312 16.88 -21.20 -12.43
C GLN A 312 18.35 -20.92 -12.78
N ALA A 313 19.04 -20.11 -11.98
CA ALA A 313 20.46 -19.84 -12.17
C ALA A 313 21.30 -21.12 -12.05
N ALA A 314 21.02 -21.97 -11.06
CA ALA A 314 21.69 -23.25 -10.89
C ALA A 314 21.40 -24.23 -12.04
N ILE A 315 20.13 -24.34 -12.44
CA ILE A 315 19.71 -25.19 -13.56
C ILE A 315 20.39 -24.74 -14.85
N THR A 316 20.39 -23.44 -15.15
CA THR A 316 21.04 -22.89 -16.35
C THR A 316 22.56 -23.11 -16.34
N PHE A 317 23.19 -22.94 -15.17
CA PHE A 317 24.60 -23.24 -15.01
C PHE A 317 24.91 -24.70 -15.32
N LEU A 318 24.13 -25.63 -14.75
CA LEU A 318 24.29 -27.06 -15.01
C LEU A 318 24.05 -27.37 -16.48
N SER A 319 22.89 -27.01 -17.05
CA SER A 319 22.54 -27.33 -18.44
C SER A 319 23.52 -26.82 -19.50
N ASN A 320 24.32 -25.79 -19.19
CA ASN A 320 25.31 -25.23 -20.11
C ASN A 320 26.70 -25.91 -20.03
N GLN A 321 26.88 -26.92 -19.18
CA GLN A 321 28.14 -27.67 -19.08
C GLN A 321 28.28 -28.66 -20.26
N GLU A 322 29.40 -28.58 -20.99
CA GLU A 322 29.62 -29.35 -22.22
C GLU A 322 29.74 -30.87 -22.01
N ASN A 323 30.11 -31.33 -20.81
CA ASN A 323 30.38 -32.74 -20.49
C ASN A 323 29.58 -33.25 -19.27
N LEU A 324 28.27 -33.01 -19.27
CA LEU A 324 27.38 -33.51 -18.24
C LEU A 324 27.12 -35.01 -18.39
N ALA A 325 27.23 -35.77 -17.30
CA ALA A 325 26.86 -37.18 -17.30
C ALA A 325 25.35 -37.37 -17.54
N ASP A 326 24.96 -38.34 -18.37
CA ASP A 326 23.55 -38.63 -18.69
C ASP A 326 22.69 -38.89 -17.43
N GLY A 327 23.29 -39.50 -16.40
CA GLY A 327 22.66 -39.72 -15.11
C GLY A 327 22.35 -38.43 -14.35
N LEU A 328 23.23 -37.41 -14.46
CA LEU A 328 23.02 -36.10 -13.83
C LEU A 328 21.96 -35.28 -14.58
N LEU A 329 21.91 -35.37 -15.91
CA LEU A 329 20.83 -34.76 -16.70
C LEU A 329 19.45 -35.35 -16.35
N THR A 330 19.37 -36.67 -16.22
CA THR A 330 18.14 -37.36 -15.82
C THR A 330 17.71 -36.96 -14.41
N TRP A 331 18.67 -36.90 -13.47
CA TRP A 331 18.41 -36.42 -12.13
C TRP A 331 17.93 -34.95 -12.12
N LEU A 332 18.56 -34.08 -12.91
CA LEU A 332 18.21 -32.66 -12.98
C LEU A 332 16.78 -32.44 -13.50
N HIS A 333 16.34 -33.19 -14.51
CA HIS A 333 14.95 -33.11 -14.98
C HIS A 333 13.97 -33.54 -13.89
N GLY A 334 14.23 -34.65 -13.20
CA GLY A 334 13.40 -35.11 -12.09
C GLY A 334 13.39 -34.13 -10.91
N TYR A 335 14.53 -33.48 -10.63
CA TYR A 335 14.63 -32.44 -9.62
C TYR A 335 13.77 -31.21 -9.97
N ILE A 336 13.77 -30.77 -11.23
CA ILE A 336 12.92 -29.65 -11.68
C ILE A 336 11.43 -29.95 -11.46
N GLU A 337 10.99 -31.16 -11.82
CA GLU A 337 9.61 -31.60 -11.59
C GLU A 337 9.27 -31.57 -10.09
N ARG A 338 10.12 -32.16 -9.25
CA ARG A 338 9.89 -32.20 -7.79
C ARG A 338 9.95 -30.84 -7.12
N VAL A 339 10.80 -29.92 -7.60
CA VAL A 339 10.79 -28.51 -7.16
C VAL A 339 9.46 -27.87 -7.51
N ASN A 340 8.97 -28.04 -8.75
CA ASN A 340 7.68 -27.47 -9.16
C ASN A 340 6.52 -28.06 -8.35
N ASP A 341 6.53 -29.36 -8.07
CA ASP A 341 5.53 -30.04 -7.22
C ASP A 341 5.57 -29.51 -5.79
N CYS A 342 6.77 -29.39 -5.20
CA CYS A 342 6.96 -28.84 -3.85
C CYS A 342 6.47 -27.39 -3.75
N LEU A 343 6.89 -26.52 -4.68
CA LEU A 343 6.43 -25.12 -4.72
C LEU A 343 4.92 -25.04 -4.97
N GLY A 344 4.37 -25.94 -5.79
CA GLY A 344 2.94 -26.07 -6.06
C GLY A 344 2.15 -26.45 -4.82
N ALA A 345 2.60 -27.44 -4.07
CA ALA A 345 2.00 -27.91 -2.82
C ALA A 345 2.00 -26.83 -1.73
N VAL A 346 3.14 -26.15 -1.51
CA VAL A 346 3.21 -25.04 -0.55
C VAL A 346 2.30 -23.89 -0.99
N SER A 347 2.26 -23.59 -2.31
CA SER A 347 1.35 -22.59 -2.87
C SER A 347 -0.10 -22.96 -2.61
N ALA A 348 -0.50 -24.20 -2.86
CA ALA A 348 -1.86 -24.70 -2.66
C ALA A 348 -2.30 -24.62 -1.19
N PHE A 349 -1.44 -25.01 -0.25
CA PHE A 349 -1.70 -24.90 1.18
C PHE A 349 -2.00 -23.44 1.61
N TYR A 350 -1.12 -22.51 1.23
CA TYR A 350 -1.31 -21.10 1.56
C TYR A 350 -2.47 -20.45 0.81
N GLN A 351 -2.75 -20.92 -0.41
CA GLN A 351 -3.86 -20.47 -1.22
C GLN A 351 -5.20 -20.84 -0.58
N GLU A 352 -5.33 -22.06 -0.05
CA GLU A 352 -6.53 -22.52 0.65
C GLU A 352 -6.75 -21.75 1.95
N ALA A 353 -5.72 -21.65 2.80
CA ALA A 353 -5.79 -20.86 4.02
C ALA A 353 -6.11 -19.37 3.75
N GLY A 354 -5.59 -18.83 2.65
CA GLY A 354 -5.91 -17.49 2.16
C GLY A 354 -7.38 -17.36 1.71
N HIS A 355 -7.90 -18.36 1.02
CA HIS A 355 -9.28 -18.41 0.55
C HIS A 355 -10.28 -18.43 1.73
N GLU A 356 -10.09 -19.35 2.68
CA GLU A 356 -10.93 -19.45 3.87
C GLU A 356 -10.92 -18.15 4.69
N ARG A 357 -9.75 -17.55 4.88
CA ARG A 357 -9.61 -16.26 5.58
C ARG A 357 -10.33 -15.14 4.84
N ALA A 358 -10.23 -15.07 3.51
CA ALA A 358 -10.94 -14.08 2.70
C ALA A 358 -12.47 -14.24 2.80
N GLN A 359 -12.97 -15.48 2.76
CA GLN A 359 -14.39 -15.77 2.96
C GLN A 359 -14.86 -15.36 4.36
N ARG A 360 -14.10 -15.67 5.42
CA ARG A 360 -14.43 -15.23 6.78
C ARG A 360 -14.50 -13.71 6.88
N MET A 361 -13.52 -12.99 6.31
CA MET A 361 -13.54 -11.52 6.24
C MET A 361 -14.82 -10.98 5.59
N GLN A 362 -15.20 -11.57 4.45
CA GLN A 362 -16.39 -11.18 3.72
C GLN A 362 -17.66 -11.45 4.53
N GLN A 363 -17.79 -12.66 5.10
CA GLN A 363 -18.93 -13.05 5.91
C GLN A 363 -19.10 -12.15 7.14
N THR A 364 -18.02 -11.80 7.82
CA THR A 364 -18.08 -10.87 8.96
C THR A 364 -18.56 -9.49 8.53
N ALA A 365 -18.04 -8.96 7.41
CA ALA A 365 -18.51 -7.68 6.87
C ALA A 365 -20.01 -7.72 6.52
N VAL A 366 -20.46 -8.77 5.84
CA VAL A 366 -21.88 -8.96 5.47
C VAL A 366 -22.77 -9.17 6.70
N SER A 367 -22.26 -9.82 7.75
CA SER A 367 -22.99 -9.96 9.01
C SER A 367 -23.15 -8.64 9.76
N ALA A 368 -22.20 -7.71 9.60
CA ALA A 368 -22.30 -6.37 10.14
C ALA A 368 -23.35 -5.56 9.38
N GLU A 369 -23.37 -5.69 8.04
CA GLU A 369 -24.33 -5.06 7.15
C GLU A 369 -24.56 -5.88 5.88
N SER A 370 -25.78 -6.39 5.70
CA SER A 370 -26.11 -7.28 4.58
C SER A 370 -26.01 -6.60 3.21
N ALA A 371 -26.19 -5.28 3.15
CA ALA A 371 -26.03 -4.51 1.91
C ALA A 371 -24.58 -4.46 1.38
N TRP A 372 -23.58 -4.88 2.17
CA TRP A 372 -22.18 -4.97 1.74
C TRP A 372 -21.85 -6.27 0.99
N ALA A 373 -22.81 -7.19 0.86
CA ALA A 373 -22.64 -8.41 0.09
C ALA A 373 -22.27 -8.09 -1.38
N ALA A 374 -21.23 -8.77 -1.87
CA ALA A 374 -20.74 -8.69 -3.25
C ALA A 374 -20.13 -10.05 -3.64
N GLU A 375 -19.62 -10.19 -4.87
CA GLU A 375 -19.06 -11.48 -5.33
C GLU A 375 -17.71 -11.77 -4.68
N THR A 376 -16.86 -10.75 -4.55
CA THR A 376 -15.49 -10.89 -4.04
C THR A 376 -15.30 -10.08 -2.78
N LEU A 377 -14.29 -10.42 -1.96
CA LEU A 377 -13.90 -9.63 -0.79
C LEU A 377 -13.50 -8.20 -1.16
N SER A 378 -12.81 -8.01 -2.29
CA SER A 378 -12.43 -6.68 -2.79
C SER A 378 -13.65 -5.84 -3.14
N GLN A 379 -14.64 -6.44 -3.81
CA GLN A 379 -15.90 -5.77 -4.09
C GLN A 379 -16.66 -5.46 -2.79
N THR A 380 -16.72 -6.38 -1.82
CA THR A 380 -17.35 -6.14 -0.51
C THR A 380 -16.67 -5.00 0.25
N ALA A 381 -15.34 -4.96 0.26
CA ALA A 381 -14.57 -3.89 0.89
C ALA A 381 -14.78 -2.53 0.23
N VAL A 382 -14.84 -2.46 -1.11
CA VAL A 382 -15.12 -1.21 -1.81
C VAL A 382 -16.59 -0.80 -1.65
N ARG A 383 -17.51 -1.77 -1.70
CA ARG A 383 -18.96 -1.57 -1.52
C ARG A 383 -19.28 -0.99 -0.15
N SER A 384 -18.64 -1.46 0.92
CA SER A 384 -18.85 -0.92 2.27
C SER A 384 -18.50 0.57 2.33
N LEU A 385 -17.41 0.97 1.68
CA LEU A 385 -16.96 2.36 1.61
C LEU A 385 -17.89 3.21 0.72
N ARG A 386 -18.12 2.82 -0.54
CA ARG A 386 -18.93 3.62 -1.47
C ARG A 386 -20.41 3.73 -1.09
N SER A 387 -20.92 2.85 -0.22
CA SER A 387 -22.30 2.90 0.29
C SER A 387 -22.43 3.66 1.61
N SER A 388 -21.32 4.16 2.17
CA SER A 388 -21.31 4.92 3.42
C SER A 388 -21.34 6.42 3.16
N ALA A 389 -22.31 7.11 3.77
CA ALA A 389 -22.48 8.55 3.63
C ALA A 389 -21.27 9.34 4.14
N GLY A 390 -20.90 10.41 3.44
CA GLY A 390 -19.73 11.24 3.75
C GLY A 390 -18.45 10.82 3.04
N ILE A 391 -18.39 9.62 2.45
CA ILE A 391 -17.26 9.19 1.61
C ILE A 391 -17.49 9.67 0.17
N SER A 392 -16.56 10.45 -0.37
CA SER A 392 -16.66 11.03 -1.72
C SER A 392 -16.00 10.17 -2.78
N ALA A 393 -14.85 9.56 -2.47
CA ALA A 393 -14.15 8.68 -3.40
C ALA A 393 -13.31 7.62 -2.67
N VAL A 394 -13.18 6.46 -3.31
CA VAL A 394 -12.36 5.33 -2.82
C VAL A 394 -11.20 5.10 -3.77
N LEU A 395 -9.97 5.20 -3.28
CA LEU A 395 -8.76 5.13 -4.09
C LEU A 395 -8.22 3.70 -4.16
N VAL A 396 -8.48 3.03 -5.28
CA VAL A 396 -8.02 1.66 -5.51
C VAL A 396 -6.80 1.65 -6.43
N GLY A 397 -5.67 1.17 -5.91
CA GLY A 397 -4.45 0.96 -6.71
C GLY A 397 -4.51 -0.38 -7.43
N MET A 398 -4.59 -0.36 -8.76
CA MET A 398 -4.69 -1.57 -9.59
C MET A 398 -3.47 -1.68 -10.49
N ARG A 399 -2.80 -2.84 -10.46
CA ARG A 399 -1.60 -3.14 -11.27
C ARG A 399 -1.82 -4.22 -12.32
N GLN A 400 -2.98 -4.85 -12.33
CA GLN A 400 -3.32 -5.98 -13.19
C GLN A 400 -4.71 -5.79 -13.77
N VAL A 401 -4.90 -6.16 -15.04
CA VAL A 401 -6.16 -6.00 -15.78
C VAL A 401 -7.31 -6.67 -15.05
N ARG A 402 -7.12 -7.90 -14.52
CA ARG A 402 -8.14 -8.61 -13.73
C ARG A 402 -8.69 -7.81 -12.54
N TYR A 403 -7.86 -6.99 -11.88
CA TYR A 403 -8.31 -6.16 -10.76
C TYR A 403 -9.08 -4.93 -11.24
N VAL A 404 -8.75 -4.41 -12.43
CA VAL A 404 -9.54 -3.36 -13.09
C VAL A 404 -10.92 -3.89 -13.43
N ASP A 405 -11.00 -5.09 -14.03
CA ASP A 405 -12.27 -5.71 -14.40
C ASP A 405 -13.16 -6.00 -13.17
N ASP A 406 -12.57 -6.51 -12.08
CA ASP A 406 -13.27 -6.75 -10.81
C ASP A 406 -13.91 -5.44 -10.26
N MET A 407 -13.14 -4.36 -10.23
CA MET A 407 -13.64 -3.06 -9.75
C MET A 407 -14.66 -2.44 -10.69
N LEU A 408 -14.48 -2.55 -12.01
CA LEU A 408 -15.46 -2.08 -12.99
C LEU A 408 -16.78 -2.87 -12.90
N SER A 409 -16.73 -4.17 -12.60
CA SER A 409 -17.91 -4.99 -12.35
C SER A 409 -18.71 -4.47 -11.15
N GLU A 410 -18.03 -4.18 -10.03
CA GLU A 410 -18.67 -3.62 -8.85
C GLU A 410 -19.21 -2.21 -9.09
N LEU A 411 -18.48 -1.33 -9.78
CA LEU A 411 -18.93 0.03 -10.05
C LEU A 411 -20.25 0.09 -10.84
N LYS A 412 -20.50 -0.88 -11.72
CA LYS A 412 -21.77 -1.02 -12.46
C LYS A 412 -22.95 -1.38 -11.57
N ARG A 413 -22.72 -1.92 -10.37
CA ARG A 413 -23.77 -2.27 -9.43
C ARG A 413 -24.20 -1.03 -8.66
N PRO A 414 -25.50 -0.71 -8.62
CA PRO A 414 -26.00 0.42 -7.85
C PRO A 414 -25.85 0.13 -6.36
N VAL A 415 -25.57 1.20 -5.60
CA VAL A 415 -25.48 1.17 -4.14
C VAL A 415 -26.32 2.30 -3.57
N THR A 416 -27.08 2.04 -2.51
CA THR A 416 -27.74 3.11 -1.76
C THR A 416 -26.76 3.66 -0.73
N VAL A 417 -26.41 4.94 -0.87
CA VAL A 417 -25.59 5.65 0.10
C VAL A 417 -26.45 5.98 1.33
N LYS A 418 -26.03 5.51 2.50
CA LYS A 418 -26.73 5.74 3.78
C LYS A 418 -25.73 6.03 4.89
N ASP A 419 -26.22 6.57 6.00
CA ASP A 419 -25.47 6.52 7.25
C ASP A 419 -25.27 5.05 7.65
N ARG A 420 -24.01 4.66 7.90
CA ARG A 420 -23.59 3.28 8.21
C ARG A 420 -22.76 3.24 9.50
N ASP A 421 -22.82 4.27 10.33
CA ASP A 421 -21.97 4.40 11.52
C ASP A 421 -22.15 3.21 12.48
N GLU A 422 -23.39 2.75 12.69
CA GLU A 422 -23.69 1.54 13.50
C GLU A 422 -23.10 0.26 12.91
N ALA A 423 -23.14 0.10 11.58
CA ALA A 423 -22.58 -1.06 10.89
C ALA A 423 -21.04 -1.09 11.01
N TRP A 424 -20.39 0.06 10.86
CA TRP A 424 -18.94 0.19 11.08
C TRP A 424 -18.57 -0.09 12.54
N LEU A 425 -19.37 0.38 13.50
CA LEU A 425 -19.16 0.10 14.91
C LEU A 425 -19.31 -1.40 15.21
N LYS A 426 -20.32 -2.06 14.65
CA LYS A 426 -20.51 -3.51 14.77
C LYS A 426 -19.31 -4.27 14.19
N LEU A 427 -18.87 -3.91 12.98
CA LEU A 427 -17.69 -4.52 12.35
C LEU A 427 -16.42 -4.34 13.21
N SER A 428 -16.22 -3.16 13.80
CA SER A 428 -15.04 -2.87 14.62
C SER A 428 -14.89 -3.77 15.85
N LYS A 429 -16.01 -4.33 16.35
CA LYS A 429 -16.03 -5.26 17.48
C LYS A 429 -15.75 -6.71 17.06
N MET A 430 -16.03 -7.05 15.80
CA MET A 430 -15.91 -8.42 15.28
C MET A 430 -14.58 -8.65 14.53
N ARG A 431 -13.95 -7.58 14.02
CA ARG A 431 -12.77 -7.70 13.13
C ARG A 431 -11.58 -8.44 13.72
N ASP A 432 -11.42 -8.41 15.04
CA ASP A 432 -10.31 -9.03 15.75
C ASP A 432 -10.43 -10.57 15.75
N GLU A 433 -11.65 -11.09 15.62
CA GLU A 433 -11.95 -12.54 15.54
C GLU A 433 -11.66 -13.12 14.14
N ILE A 434 -11.43 -12.26 13.14
CA ILE A 434 -11.24 -12.66 11.73
C ILE A 434 -9.79 -13.08 11.42
N VAL A 435 -8.81 -12.55 12.16
CA VAL A 435 -7.37 -12.68 11.83
C VAL A 435 -6.78 -14.00 12.34
N LEU A 436 -7.32 -14.51 13.44
CA LEU A 436 -7.02 -15.83 14.01
C LEU A 436 -7.64 -16.92 13.13
#